data_AF-A0A9D5HAT5-F1
#
_entry.id   AF-A0A9D5HAT5-F1
#
_cell.length_a   1.000
_cell.length_b   1.000
_cell.length_c   1.000
_cell.angle_alpha   90.00
_cell.angle_beta   90.00
_cell.angle_gamma   90.00
#
_symmetry.space_group_name_H-M   'P 1'
#
loop_
_entity.id
_entity.type
_entity.pdbx_description
1 polymer ?
#
loop_
_entity_poly.entity_id
_entity_poly.type
_entity_poly.pdbx_seq_one_letter_code
_entity_poly.pdbx_strand_id
1 'polypeptide(L)'
;MGGSFFLGQTSHCFQSNAMLVNTVKEFETTGLSMLHKLFGLPVLPLGRLQCKPLSSSFDDASRCVEWLDSHWPGTVLYVSFGLQNSINASQMMELAAGLEESGKPFIWIIRPPFGFDVQGEFKPEWLPEGFEERMREKKQGLIRVSRQSAAQSKEGKIMYTSELECKCKCLC
;
A
#
# COMPACT_ATOMS: atom_id res chain seq x y z
N MET A 1 6.94 -8.73 -20.78
CA MET A 1 5.87 -9.75 -20.74
C MET A 1 4.68 -9.16 -20.00
N GLY A 2 3.69 -8.59 -20.69
CA GLY A 2 2.55 -7.95 -20.01
C GLY A 2 1.38 -7.68 -20.93
N GLY A 3 1.63 -7.25 -22.18
CA GLY A 3 0.56 -6.92 -23.13
C GLY A 3 -0.38 -8.08 -23.48
N SER A 4 0.13 -9.31 -23.63
CA SER A 4 -0.69 -10.47 -24.03
C SER A 4 -1.62 -10.99 -22.92
N PHE A 5 -1.24 -10.84 -21.65
CA PHE A 5 -2.07 -11.26 -20.52
C PHE A 5 -3.31 -10.38 -20.38
N PHE A 6 -3.12 -9.05 -20.40
CA PHE A 6 -4.24 -8.11 -20.28
C PHE A 6 -5.21 -8.21 -21.46
N LEU A 7 -4.72 -8.35 -22.70
CA LEU A 7 -5.58 -8.52 -23.88
C LEU A 7 -6.45 -9.80 -23.80
N GLY A 8 -5.88 -10.93 -23.37
CA GLY A 8 -6.64 -12.17 -23.23
C GLY A 8 -7.79 -12.04 -22.21
N GLN A 9 -7.52 -11.43 -21.06
CA GLN A 9 -8.50 -11.26 -19.98
C GLN A 9 -9.62 -10.28 -20.35
N THR A 10 -9.33 -9.23 -21.16
CA THR A 10 -10.37 -8.28 -21.60
C THR A 10 -11.45 -8.92 -22.46
N SER A 11 -11.15 -9.99 -23.21
CA SER A 11 -12.15 -10.67 -24.04
C SER A 11 -13.25 -11.36 -23.20
N HIS A 12 -12.88 -11.92 -22.05
CA HIS A 12 -13.81 -12.55 -21.12
C HIS A 12 -14.68 -11.54 -20.37
N CYS A 13 -14.25 -10.28 -20.25
CA CYS A 13 -15.09 -9.23 -19.70
C CYS A 13 -16.38 -9.07 -20.51
N PHE A 14 -16.33 -9.20 -21.85
CA PHE A 14 -17.51 -9.12 -22.72
C PHE A 14 -18.47 -10.32 -22.57
N GLN A 15 -18.03 -11.42 -21.95
CA GLN A 15 -18.85 -12.59 -21.65
C GLN A 15 -19.50 -12.53 -20.26
N SER A 16 -19.16 -11.52 -19.45
CA SER A 16 -19.69 -11.35 -18.10
C SER A 16 -21.09 -10.72 -18.14
N ASN A 17 -21.92 -10.96 -17.13
CA ASN A 17 -23.26 -10.35 -17.04
C ASN A 17 -23.25 -8.92 -16.49
N ALA A 18 -22.23 -8.57 -15.72
CA ALA A 18 -22.03 -7.24 -15.13
C ALA A 18 -20.57 -7.07 -14.74
N MET A 19 -20.13 -5.82 -14.56
CA MET A 19 -18.82 -5.49 -14.02
C MET A 19 -18.95 -4.82 -12.66
N LEU A 20 -18.34 -5.43 -11.64
CA LEU A 20 -18.25 -4.86 -10.31
C LEU A 20 -16.98 -4.01 -10.22
N VAL A 21 -17.12 -2.75 -9.82
CA VAL A 21 -15.99 -1.82 -9.70
C VAL A 21 -15.92 -1.33 -8.26
N ASN A 22 -14.78 -1.51 -7.61
CA ASN A 22 -14.53 -1.04 -6.25
C ASN A 22 -14.29 0.48 -6.23
N THR A 23 -15.35 1.23 -6.51
CA THR A 23 -15.37 2.69 -6.57
C THR A 23 -16.73 3.22 -6.15
N VAL A 24 -16.83 4.54 -5.99
CA VAL A 24 -18.10 5.26 -5.80
C VAL A 24 -18.41 6.09 -7.04
N LYS A 25 -19.69 6.24 -7.35
CA LYS A 25 -20.12 6.89 -8.59
C LYS A 25 -19.64 8.34 -8.68
N GLU A 26 -19.64 9.03 -7.55
CA GLU A 26 -19.29 10.44 -7.39
C GLU A 26 -17.82 10.71 -7.76
N PHE A 27 -16.93 9.72 -7.61
CA PHE A 27 -15.50 9.89 -7.88
C PHE A 27 -15.16 9.64 -9.36
N GLU A 28 -15.79 8.66 -10.00
CA GLU A 28 -15.40 8.18 -11.33
C GLU A 28 -16.57 8.15 -12.34
N THR A 29 -17.48 9.12 -12.27
CA THR A 29 -18.68 9.14 -13.13
C THR A 29 -18.36 8.95 -14.62
N THR A 30 -17.36 9.66 -15.13
CA THR A 30 -16.92 9.56 -16.53
C THR A 30 -16.34 8.17 -16.85
N GLY A 31 -15.50 7.62 -15.97
CA GLY A 31 -14.89 6.31 -16.14
C GLY A 31 -15.94 5.20 -16.16
N LEU A 32 -16.90 5.24 -15.23
CA LEU A 32 -18.01 4.29 -15.17
C LEU A 32 -18.89 4.36 -16.43
N SER A 33 -19.20 5.57 -16.92
CA SER A 33 -19.95 5.72 -18.17
C SER A 33 -19.18 5.20 -19.38
N MET A 34 -17.87 5.44 -19.44
CA MET A 34 -17.02 4.94 -20.52
C MET A 34 -16.99 3.41 -20.53
N LEU A 35 -16.81 2.79 -19.37
CA LEU A 35 -16.81 1.34 -19.22
C LEU A 35 -18.15 0.73 -19.62
N HIS A 36 -19.27 1.33 -19.19
CA HIS A 36 -20.59 0.86 -19.59
C HIS A 36 -20.78 0.90 -21.11
N LYS A 37 -20.37 1.99 -21.77
CA LYS A 37 -20.45 2.14 -23.23
C LYS A 37 -19.52 1.19 -23.98
N LEU A 38 -18.31 0.98 -23.47
CA LEU A 38 -17.29 0.16 -24.13
C LEU A 38 -17.63 -1.32 -24.09
N PHE A 39 -18.12 -1.81 -22.95
CA PHE A 39 -18.40 -3.23 -22.75
C PHE A 39 -19.86 -3.59 -23.01
N GLY A 40 -20.79 -2.62 -23.02
CA GLY A 40 -22.22 -2.88 -23.17
C GLY A 40 -22.85 -3.59 -21.96
N LEU A 41 -22.16 -3.61 -20.82
CA LEU A 41 -22.56 -4.34 -19.61
C LEU A 41 -22.95 -3.39 -18.48
N PRO A 42 -23.88 -3.78 -17.59
CA PRO A 42 -24.11 -3.06 -16.34
C PRO A 42 -22.80 -2.91 -15.55
N VAL A 43 -22.48 -1.67 -15.14
CA VAL A 43 -21.32 -1.37 -14.30
C VAL A 43 -21.82 -0.95 -12.92
N LEU A 44 -21.46 -1.73 -11.91
CA LEU A 44 -21.95 -1.58 -10.54
C LEU A 44 -20.82 -1.07 -9.64
N PRO A 45 -20.83 0.21 -9.23
CA PRO A 45 -19.91 0.71 -8.23
C PRO A 45 -20.29 0.11 -6.87
N LEU A 46 -19.37 -0.65 -6.28
CA LEU A 46 -19.59 -1.33 -4.99
C LEU A 46 -19.47 -0.39 -3.78
N GLY A 47 -18.95 0.81 -3.98
CA GLY A 47 -18.58 1.72 -2.90
C GLY A 47 -17.26 1.32 -2.24
N ARG A 48 -17.05 1.79 -1.00
CA ARG A 48 -15.85 1.46 -0.23
C ARG A 48 -16.00 0.07 0.38
N LEU A 49 -15.34 -0.92 -0.21
CA LEU A 49 -15.18 -2.21 0.43
C LEU A 49 -14.29 -2.07 1.67
N GLN A 50 -14.89 -2.26 2.85
CA GLN A 50 -14.15 -2.31 4.12
C GLN A 50 -13.50 -3.69 4.26
N CYS A 51 -12.18 -3.73 4.18
CA CYS A 51 -11.44 -4.90 4.60
C CYS A 51 -11.31 -4.89 6.13
N LYS A 52 -11.77 -5.95 6.78
CA LYS A 52 -11.48 -6.14 8.21
C LYS A 52 -9.96 -6.34 8.35
N PRO A 53 -9.29 -5.62 9.26
CA PRO A 53 -7.87 -5.84 9.47
C PRO A 53 -7.65 -7.29 9.94
N LEU A 54 -6.82 -8.04 9.21
CA LEU A 54 -6.28 -9.29 9.75
C LEU A 54 -5.48 -8.96 11.03
N SER A 55 -5.61 -9.82 12.03
CA SER A 55 -4.93 -9.66 13.32
C SER A 55 -3.41 -9.61 13.10
N SER A 56 -2.83 -8.41 13.06
CA SER A 56 -1.39 -8.26 13.23
C SER A 56 -1.00 -8.78 14.61
N SER A 57 0.28 -9.08 14.82
CA SER A 57 0.83 -9.16 16.18
C SER A 57 0.33 -7.94 16.96
N PHE A 58 -0.36 -8.18 18.08
CA PHE A 58 -0.97 -7.13 18.90
C PHE A 58 0.05 -6.10 19.39
N ASP A 59 1.31 -6.51 19.49
CA ASP A 59 2.43 -5.69 19.99
C ASP A 59 2.95 -4.65 18.99
N ASP A 60 3.04 -4.99 17.70
CA ASP A 60 3.54 -4.02 16.69
C ASP A 60 2.51 -2.93 16.38
N ALA A 61 1.22 -3.27 16.42
CA ALA A 61 0.14 -2.33 16.17
C ALA A 61 -0.09 -1.38 17.33
N SER A 62 -0.02 -1.86 18.58
CA SER A 62 -0.17 -1.01 19.77
C SER A 62 0.91 0.06 19.83
N ARG A 63 2.19 -0.31 19.64
CA ARG A 63 3.31 0.63 19.61
C ARG A 63 3.20 1.69 18.51
N CYS A 64 2.61 1.34 17.36
CA CYS A 64 2.37 2.30 16.27
C CYS A 64 1.28 3.31 16.66
N VAL A 65 0.20 2.83 17.27
CA VAL A 65 -0.90 3.70 17.75
C VAL A 65 -0.42 4.61 18.88
N GLU A 66 0.33 4.09 19.85
CA GLU A 66 0.92 4.91 20.93
C GLU A 66 1.84 6.01 20.39
N TRP A 67 2.62 5.71 19.34
CA TRP A 67 3.46 6.72 18.69
C TRP A 67 2.61 7.78 17.97
N LEU A 68 1.53 7.39 17.27
CA LEU A 68 0.58 8.32 16.66
C LEU A 68 -0.10 9.22 17.69
N ASP A 69 -0.52 8.66 18.82
CA ASP A 69 -1.18 9.39 19.92
C ASP A 69 -0.24 10.42 20.58
N SER A 70 1.07 10.31 20.37
CA SER A 70 2.05 11.30 20.83
C SER A 70 2.16 12.55 19.94
N HIS A 71 1.46 12.56 18.79
CA HIS A 71 1.46 13.66 17.83
C HIS A 71 0.07 14.29 17.67
N TRP A 72 0.03 15.54 17.21
CA TRP A 72 -1.23 16.24 16.97
C TRP A 72 -2.02 15.61 15.82
N PRO A 73 -3.36 15.56 15.89
CA PRO A 73 -4.19 15.03 14.81
C PRO A 73 -3.91 15.72 13.46
N GLY A 74 -3.82 14.92 12.39
CA GLY A 74 -3.61 15.42 11.03
C GLY A 74 -2.20 15.96 10.72
N THR A 75 -1.23 15.75 11.62
CA THR A 75 0.15 16.27 11.44
C THR A 75 1.16 15.23 10.95
N VAL A 76 0.83 13.94 11.08
CA VAL A 76 1.71 12.82 10.71
C VAL A 76 1.54 12.45 9.24
N LEU A 77 2.64 12.39 8.49
CA LEU A 77 2.67 11.91 7.12
C LEU A 77 2.73 10.37 7.07
N TYR A 78 1.82 9.73 6.34
CA TYR A 78 1.91 8.31 6.02
C TYR A 78 2.53 8.10 4.63
N VAL A 79 3.62 7.34 4.58
CA VAL A 79 4.34 7.03 3.33
C VAL A 79 4.32 5.53 3.09
N SER A 80 3.77 5.11 1.96
CA SER A 80 3.74 3.72 1.51
C SER A 80 3.56 3.66 -0.02
N PHE A 81 4.29 2.75 -0.67
CA PHE A 81 4.18 2.50 -2.12
C PHE A 81 3.28 1.29 -2.44
N GLY A 82 2.55 0.78 -1.44
CA GLY A 82 1.68 -0.37 -1.59
C GLY A 82 2.46 -1.68 -1.79
N LEU A 83 1.77 -2.72 -2.26
CA LEU A 83 2.37 -4.05 -2.40
C LEU A 83 3.17 -4.27 -3.69
N GLN A 84 2.84 -3.55 -4.74
CA GLN A 84 3.31 -3.87 -6.09
C GLN A 84 4.45 -2.97 -6.55
N ASN A 85 4.68 -1.86 -5.85
CA ASN A 85 5.69 -0.88 -6.24
C ASN A 85 6.80 -0.81 -5.21
N SER A 86 8.03 -0.71 -5.71
CA SER A 86 9.23 -0.36 -4.95
C SER A 86 9.95 0.75 -5.70
N ILE A 87 10.49 1.71 -4.96
CA ILE A 87 11.41 2.73 -5.50
C ILE A 87 12.83 2.17 -5.55
N ASN A 88 13.72 2.76 -6.35
CA ASN A 88 15.12 2.34 -6.37
C ASN A 88 15.88 2.85 -5.13
N ALA A 89 17.09 2.33 -4.89
CA ALA A 89 17.85 2.66 -3.69
C ALA A 89 18.23 4.15 -3.60
N SER A 90 18.57 4.81 -4.72
CA SER A 90 18.89 6.24 -4.70
C SER A 90 17.66 7.09 -4.36
N GLN A 91 16.48 6.74 -4.89
CA GLN A 91 15.23 7.38 -4.51
C GLN A 91 14.88 7.17 -3.03
N MET A 92 15.20 6.01 -2.46
CA MET A 92 15.02 5.78 -1.01
C MET A 92 15.90 6.71 -0.18
N MET A 93 17.17 6.90 -0.58
CA MET A 93 18.09 7.81 0.09
C MET A 93 17.59 9.27 0.03
N GLU A 94 17.19 9.74 -1.15
CA GLU A 94 16.66 11.10 -1.32
C GLU A 94 15.35 11.31 -0.55
N LEU A 95 14.45 10.32 -0.56
CA LEU A 95 13.22 10.37 0.22
C LEU A 95 13.51 10.43 1.72
N ALA A 96 14.45 9.64 2.21
CA ALA A 96 14.85 9.68 3.62
C ALA A 96 15.43 11.05 3.99
N ALA A 97 16.33 11.60 3.17
CA ALA A 97 16.90 12.92 3.38
C ALA A 97 15.82 14.01 3.42
N GLY A 98 14.89 14.00 2.45
CA GLY A 98 13.78 14.95 2.40
C GLY A 98 12.81 14.81 3.59
N LEU A 99 12.53 13.59 4.04
CA LEU A 99 11.71 13.35 5.24
C LEU A 99 12.38 13.91 6.50
N GLU A 100 13.69 13.69 6.67
CA GLU A 100 14.46 14.25 7.78
C GLU A 100 14.46 15.78 7.75
N GLU A 101 14.77 16.39 6.60
CA GLU A 101 14.83 17.85 6.44
C GLU A 101 13.46 18.52 6.63
N SER A 102 12.36 17.85 6.25
CA SER A 102 11.01 18.40 6.38
C SER A 102 10.61 18.74 7.82
N GLY A 103 11.24 18.10 8.82
CA GLY A 103 10.88 18.21 10.23
C GLY A 103 9.47 17.71 10.55
N LYS A 104 8.75 17.12 9.59
CA LYS A 104 7.39 16.61 9.79
C LYS A 104 7.43 15.22 10.39
N PRO A 105 6.54 14.91 11.35
CA PRO A 105 6.44 13.54 11.84
C PRO A 105 5.92 12.63 10.74
N PHE A 106 6.48 11.43 10.59
CA PHE A 106 6.07 10.48 9.56
C PHE A 106 6.08 9.02 10.01
N ILE A 107 5.22 8.23 9.38
CA ILE A 107 5.28 6.77 9.38
C ILE A 107 5.63 6.34 7.97
N TRP A 108 6.72 5.59 7.81
CA TRP A 108 7.14 5.09 6.52
C TRP A 108 7.18 3.56 6.50
N ILE A 109 6.35 2.98 5.64
CA ILE A 109 6.38 1.55 5.32
C ILE A 109 7.41 1.31 4.20
N ILE A 110 8.56 0.77 4.59
CA ILE A 110 9.69 0.48 3.69
C ILE A 110 9.56 -0.92 3.10
N ARG A 111 9.97 -1.03 1.83
CA ARG A 111 10.15 -2.28 1.10
C ARG A 111 11.56 -2.33 0.52
N PRO A 112 12.08 -3.53 0.22
CA PRO A 112 13.30 -3.66 -0.57
C PRO A 112 13.21 -2.86 -1.88
N PRO A 113 14.29 -2.13 -2.25
CA PRO A 113 14.30 -1.34 -3.47
C PRO A 113 14.16 -2.20 -4.71
N PHE A 114 13.83 -1.58 -5.85
CA PHE A 114 13.75 -2.28 -7.13
C PHE A 114 15.07 -3.01 -7.45
N GLY A 115 14.95 -4.27 -7.87
CA GLY A 115 16.10 -5.14 -8.16
C GLY A 115 16.61 -5.98 -6.98
N PHE A 116 16.02 -5.82 -5.79
CA PHE A 116 16.30 -6.65 -4.62
C PHE A 116 15.20 -7.67 -4.37
N ASP A 117 15.51 -8.71 -3.59
CA ASP A 117 14.51 -9.69 -3.18
C ASP A 117 13.41 -9.00 -2.36
N VAL A 118 12.17 -9.13 -2.82
CA VAL A 118 10.97 -8.54 -2.20
C VAL A 118 10.67 -9.21 -0.86
N GLN A 119 11.13 -10.44 -0.66
CA GLN A 119 11.08 -11.16 0.62
C GLN A 119 12.35 -10.94 1.45
N GLY A 120 13.33 -10.21 0.93
CA GLY A 120 14.58 -9.92 1.59
C GLY A 120 14.39 -9.06 2.84
N GLU A 121 15.30 -9.24 3.79
CA GLU A 121 15.35 -8.42 5.00
C GLU A 121 15.72 -6.97 4.67
N PHE A 122 15.32 -6.07 5.56
CA PHE A 122 15.73 -4.67 5.46
C PHE A 122 17.23 -4.52 5.58
N LYS A 123 17.83 -3.79 4.65
CA LYS A 123 19.26 -3.47 4.70
C LYS A 123 19.46 -2.00 5.10
N PRO A 124 20.29 -1.73 6.13
CA PRO A 124 20.59 -0.36 6.56
C PRO A 124 21.15 0.52 5.44
N GLU A 125 21.84 -0.08 4.47
CA GLU A 125 22.45 0.60 3.31
C GLU A 125 21.46 1.32 2.38
N TRP A 126 20.15 1.07 2.51
CA TRP A 126 19.12 1.75 1.72
C TRP A 126 18.76 3.13 2.25
N LEU A 127 19.19 3.47 3.47
CA LEU A 127 18.91 4.73 4.12
C LEU A 127 20.23 5.47 4.44
N PRO A 128 20.17 6.79 4.65
CA PRO A 128 21.32 7.53 5.16
C PRO A 128 21.84 6.93 6.46
N GLU A 129 23.15 6.93 6.64
CA GLU A 129 23.79 6.38 7.84
C GLU A 129 23.18 7.00 9.10
N GLY A 130 22.80 6.16 10.08
CA GLY A 130 22.20 6.60 11.35
C GLY A 130 20.79 7.18 11.25
N PHE A 131 20.12 7.12 10.10
CA PHE A 131 18.81 7.74 9.89
C PHE A 131 17.74 7.23 10.88
N GLU A 132 17.61 5.92 11.06
CA GLU A 132 16.60 5.34 11.96
C GLU A 132 16.79 5.79 13.42
N GLU A 133 18.04 5.87 13.87
CA GLU A 133 18.37 6.34 15.21
C GLU A 133 18.01 7.82 15.40
N ARG A 134 18.41 8.68 14.46
CA ARG A 134 18.04 10.11 14.51
C ARG A 134 16.53 10.32 14.52
N MET A 135 15.79 9.56 13.71
CA MET A 135 14.33 9.66 13.64
C MET A 135 13.65 9.20 14.94
N ARG A 136 14.20 8.18 15.59
CA ARG A 136 13.75 7.69 16.90
C ARG A 136 14.02 8.71 18.01
N GLU A 137 15.22 9.27 18.07
CA GLU A 137 15.62 10.24 19.10
C GLU A 137 14.84 11.55 19.00
N LYS A 138 14.67 12.07 17.78
CA LYS A 138 13.87 13.27 17.51
C LYS A 138 12.35 13.03 17.67
N LYS A 139 11.92 11.78 17.85
CA LYS A 139 10.52 11.34 17.76
C LYS A 139 9.84 11.86 16.48
N GLN A 140 10.58 11.86 15.37
CA GLN A 140 10.11 12.40 14.09
C GLN A 140 9.65 11.28 13.16
N GLY A 141 10.29 10.12 13.17
CA GLY A 141 10.00 9.07 12.19
C GLY A 141 9.78 7.70 12.83
N LEU A 142 8.73 7.01 12.38
CA LEU A 142 8.52 5.60 12.64
C LEU A 142 8.69 4.79 11.35
N ILE A 143 9.75 4.01 11.29
CA ILE A 143 10.08 3.18 10.13
C ILE A 143 9.59 1.75 10.36
N ARG A 144 8.92 1.17 9.37
CA ARG A 144 8.43 -0.21 9.42
C ARG A 144 8.70 -0.93 8.12
N VAL A 145 9.25 -2.14 8.22
CA VAL A 145 9.46 -3.00 7.06
C VAL A 145 8.16 -3.72 6.73
N SER A 146 7.72 -3.65 5.47
CA SER A 146 6.57 -4.39 4.98
C SER A 146 6.88 -5.89 5.01
N ARG A 147 6.40 -6.61 6.02
CA ARG A 147 6.39 -8.08 6.02
C ARG A 147 5.22 -8.55 5.15
N GLN A 148 5.50 -9.33 4.13
CA GLN A 148 4.46 -10.13 3.48
C GLN A 148 4.30 -11.41 4.28
N SER A 149 3.12 -11.67 4.85
CA SER A 149 2.80 -13.03 5.23
C SER A 149 2.57 -13.84 3.94
N ALA A 150 3.13 -15.04 3.89
CA ALA A 150 2.78 -15.97 2.84
C ALA A 150 1.34 -16.46 3.08
N ALA A 151 0.40 -16.08 2.22
CA ALA A 151 -0.87 -16.77 2.13
C ALA A 151 -0.61 -18.22 1.68
N GLN A 152 -0.72 -19.18 2.58
CA GLN A 152 -0.65 -20.59 2.23
C GLN A 152 -1.81 -20.96 1.31
N SER A 153 -1.46 -21.43 0.12
CA SER A 153 -2.36 -22.03 -0.86
C SER A 153 -3.03 -23.27 -0.27
N LYS A 154 -4.36 -23.23 -0.12
CA LYS A 154 -5.18 -24.43 -0.27
C LYS A 154 -6.15 -24.17 -1.41
N GLU A 155 -6.10 -25.05 -2.41
CA GLU A 155 -7.03 -25.14 -3.54
C GLU A 155 -7.01 -23.96 -4.53
N GLY A 156 -5.92 -23.83 -5.30
CA GLY A 156 -5.97 -23.35 -6.69
C GLY A 156 -6.50 -21.93 -6.96
N LYS A 157 -6.75 -21.12 -5.93
CA LYS A 157 -7.18 -19.73 -6.05
C LYS A 157 -6.11 -18.84 -5.43
N ILE A 158 -5.42 -18.09 -6.28
CA ILE A 158 -4.46 -17.09 -5.86
C ILE A 158 -5.25 -15.88 -5.37
N MET A 159 -5.33 -15.69 -4.05
CA MET A 159 -5.68 -14.40 -3.44
C MET A 159 -4.40 -13.76 -2.92
N TYR A 160 -4.01 -12.63 -3.51
CA TYR A 160 -3.00 -11.75 -2.94
C TYR A 160 -3.65 -10.93 -1.83
N THR A 161 -3.24 -11.10 -0.57
CA THR A 161 -3.74 -10.29 0.56
C THR A 161 -2.71 -9.22 0.94
N SER A 162 -3.13 -7.96 0.95
CA SER A 162 -2.34 -6.83 1.48
C SER A 162 -2.67 -6.58 2.94
N GLU A 163 -1.93 -7.21 3.84
CA GLU A 163 -2.17 -7.16 5.29
C GLU A 163 -1.89 -5.80 5.95
N LEU A 164 -1.21 -4.87 5.26
CA LEU A 164 -0.80 -3.58 5.82
C LEU A 164 -1.58 -2.36 5.30
N GLU A 165 -2.18 -2.42 4.11
CA GLU A 165 -2.94 -1.29 3.54
C GLU A 165 -4.27 -1.03 4.26
N CYS A 166 -4.87 -2.06 4.87
CA CYS A 166 -6.20 -1.96 5.47
C CYS A 166 -6.20 -1.17 6.79
N LYS A 167 -5.11 -1.21 7.57
CA LYS A 167 -5.09 -0.52 8.87
C LYS A 167 -4.89 0.98 8.75
N CYS A 168 -4.06 1.45 7.81
CA CYS A 168 -3.82 2.89 7.65
C CYS A 168 -5.00 3.60 6.96
N LYS A 169 -5.73 2.93 6.06
CA LYS A 169 -6.98 3.48 5.47
C LYS A 169 -8.15 3.61 6.46
N CYS A 170 -8.11 2.91 7.60
CA CYS A 170 -9.14 3.00 8.63
C CYS A 170 -8.83 4.05 9.72
N LEU A 171 -7.64 4.65 9.69
CA LEU A 171 -7.20 5.69 10.64
C LEU A 171 -7.26 7.11 10.04
N CYS A 172 -7.71 7.26 8.79
CA CYS A 172 -7.90 8.53 8.09
C CYS A 172 -9.38 8.76 7.76
#